data_AF-A0A7C3H4I4-F1
#
_entry.id   AF-A0A7C3H4I4-F1
#
_cell.length_a   1.000
_cell.length_b   1.000
_cell.length_c   1.000
_cell.angle_alpha   90.00
_cell.angle_beta   90.00
_cell.angle_gamma   90.00
#
_symmetry.space_group_name_H-M   'P 1'
#
loop_
_entity.id
_entity.type
_entity.pdbx_description
1 polymer ?
#
loop_
_entity_poly.entity_id
_entity_poly.type
_entity_poly.pdbx_seq_one_letter_code
_entity_poly.pdbx_strand_id
1 'polypeptide(L)'
;VVLYAGTFETYQGVDLMLEAVQRARETVPDLRFVLAGGNPQQIEAAKEHARSLGISQNVEFRGPQSPRTISRWMREADVLLTARTSGTNTPLKIYSYLSSGTPILATDIYSHRQVLNDDVSVLVKPEPEALADGLIRLWRDTGLRKRLSLNALAYFRENYSYERYVEAVDRIVQQALEHARQRRTGGSNA
;
A
#
# COMPACT_ATOMS: atom_id res chain seq x y z
N VAL A 1 3.52 -15.52 -0.15
CA VAL A 1 2.16 -14.96 -0.23
C VAL A 1 2.24 -13.48 -0.54
N VAL A 2 1.59 -13.05 -1.61
CA VAL A 2 1.35 -11.64 -1.93
C VAL A 2 -0.02 -11.25 -1.39
N LEU A 3 -0.13 -10.10 -0.73
CA LEU A 3 -1.39 -9.62 -0.16
C LEU A 3 -1.78 -8.27 -0.76
N TYR A 4 -3.04 -8.13 -1.14
CA TYR A 4 -3.70 -6.85 -1.33
C TYR A 4 -4.88 -6.74 -0.36
N ALA A 5 -4.98 -5.59 0.33
CA ALA A 5 -6.11 -5.26 1.19
C ALA A 5 -6.74 -3.92 0.79
N GLY A 6 -8.03 -3.91 0.48
CA GLY A 6 -8.78 -2.70 0.16
C GLY A 6 -10.00 -2.93 -0.73
N THR A 7 -10.66 -1.84 -1.13
CA THR A 7 -11.80 -1.91 -2.04
C THR A 7 -11.37 -2.43 -3.42
N PHE A 8 -12.31 -2.99 -4.18
CA PHE A 8 -12.06 -3.47 -5.55
C PHE A 8 -12.63 -2.50 -6.58
N GLU A 9 -12.60 -1.20 -6.26
CA GLU A 9 -12.91 -0.16 -7.24
C GLU A 9 -11.93 -0.23 -8.41
N THR A 10 -12.39 0.04 -9.63
CA THR A 10 -11.59 -0.13 -10.85
C THR A 10 -10.22 0.57 -10.78
N TYR A 11 -10.17 1.76 -10.17
CA TYR A 11 -8.93 2.52 -10.03
C TYR A 11 -7.90 1.87 -9.08
N GLN A 12 -8.29 0.88 -8.28
CA GLN A 12 -7.37 0.11 -7.41
C GLN A 12 -6.58 -0.95 -8.19
N GLY A 13 -6.96 -1.25 -9.44
CA GLY A 13 -6.21 -2.11 -10.34
C GLY A 13 -6.22 -3.58 -9.95
N VAL A 14 -7.35 -4.13 -9.49
CA VAL A 14 -7.44 -5.57 -9.16
C VAL A 14 -7.19 -6.44 -10.39
N ASP A 15 -7.78 -6.08 -11.53
CA ASP A 15 -7.55 -6.76 -12.82
C ASP A 15 -6.07 -6.76 -13.20
N LEU A 16 -5.44 -5.58 -13.09
CA LEU A 16 -4.02 -5.38 -13.32
C LEU A 16 -3.14 -6.28 -12.40
N MET A 17 -3.52 -6.43 -11.12
CA MET A 17 -2.82 -7.34 -10.21
C MET A 17 -3.00 -8.81 -10.59
N LEU A 18 -4.19 -9.22 -11.05
CA LEU A 18 -4.45 -10.59 -11.49
C LEU A 18 -3.62 -10.95 -12.72
N GLU A 19 -3.55 -10.04 -13.70
CA GLU A 19 -2.70 -10.21 -14.89
C GLU A 19 -1.21 -10.28 -14.52
N ALA A 20 -0.75 -9.42 -13.60
CA ALA A 20 0.62 -9.47 -13.10
C ALA A 20 0.94 -10.80 -12.40
N VAL A 21 0.00 -11.35 -11.62
CA VAL A 21 0.14 -12.65 -10.96
C VAL A 21 0.18 -13.79 -11.98
N GLN A 22 -0.64 -13.73 -13.05
CA GLN A 22 -0.60 -14.70 -14.15
C GLN A 22 0.77 -14.74 -14.83
N ARG A 23 1.41 -13.59 -15.01
CA ARG A 23 2.77 -13.53 -15.58
C ARG A 23 3.82 -14.00 -14.58
N ALA A 24 3.75 -13.53 -13.35
CA ALA A 24 4.75 -13.86 -12.32
C ALA A 24 4.80 -15.36 -12.00
N ARG A 25 3.67 -16.07 -12.07
CA ARG A 25 3.64 -17.52 -11.79
C ARG A 25 4.39 -18.38 -12.80
N GLU A 26 4.66 -17.89 -14.01
CA GLU A 26 5.49 -18.59 -14.99
C GLU A 26 6.93 -18.74 -14.46
N THR A 27 7.37 -17.79 -13.64
CA THR A 27 8.68 -17.78 -13.00
C THR A 27 8.64 -18.27 -11.54
N VAL A 28 7.51 -18.07 -10.86
CA VAL A 28 7.30 -18.39 -9.44
C VAL A 28 6.00 -19.19 -9.27
N PRO A 29 5.99 -20.50 -9.57
CA PRO A 29 4.76 -21.29 -9.63
C PRO A 29 4.01 -21.39 -8.30
N ASP A 30 4.73 -21.32 -7.17
CA ASP A 30 4.17 -21.38 -5.81
C ASP A 30 3.64 -20.02 -5.31
N LEU A 31 3.64 -18.99 -6.16
CA LEU A 31 3.11 -17.67 -5.80
C LEU A 31 1.61 -17.79 -5.51
N ARG A 32 1.24 -17.44 -4.28
CA ARG A 32 -0.15 -17.30 -3.82
C ARG A 32 -0.49 -15.85 -3.63
N PHE A 33 -1.61 -15.41 -4.17
CA PHE A 33 -2.13 -14.06 -4.06
C PHE A 33 -3.42 -14.04 -3.24
N VAL A 34 -3.43 -13.26 -2.17
CA VAL A 34 -4.59 -13.09 -1.30
C VAL A 34 -5.18 -11.70 -1.52
N LEU A 35 -6.47 -11.66 -1.86
CA LEU A 35 -7.26 -10.45 -2.09
C LEU A 35 -8.28 -10.30 -0.95
N ALA A 36 -8.07 -9.31 -0.09
CA ALA A 36 -8.94 -9.01 1.04
C ALA A 36 -9.68 -7.69 0.83
N GLY A 37 -10.99 -7.77 0.66
CA GLY A 37 -11.90 -6.65 0.44
C GLY A 37 -12.86 -6.93 -0.70
N GLY A 38 -13.35 -5.87 -1.33
CA GLY A 38 -14.40 -5.95 -2.34
C GLY A 38 -15.78 -6.28 -1.75
N ASN A 39 -16.83 -5.91 -2.48
CA ASN A 39 -18.18 -6.41 -2.24
C ASN A 39 -18.39 -7.75 -2.99
N PRO A 40 -19.48 -8.50 -2.71
CA PRO A 40 -19.72 -9.79 -3.37
C PRO A 40 -19.68 -9.71 -4.91
N GLN A 41 -20.24 -8.66 -5.52
CA GLN A 41 -20.27 -8.51 -6.98
C GLN A 41 -18.85 -8.31 -7.55
N GLN A 42 -18.05 -7.45 -6.92
CA GLN A 42 -16.66 -7.21 -7.31
C GLN A 42 -15.80 -8.47 -7.14
N ILE A 43 -16.03 -9.23 -6.07
CA ILE A 43 -15.31 -10.49 -5.83
C ILE A 43 -15.65 -11.51 -6.91
N GLU A 44 -16.92 -11.67 -7.28
CA GLU A 44 -17.32 -12.61 -8.34
C GLU A 44 -16.77 -12.21 -9.70
N ALA A 45 -16.77 -10.91 -10.05
CA ALA A 45 -16.13 -10.43 -11.28
C ALA A 45 -14.62 -10.73 -11.30
N ALA A 46 -13.92 -10.48 -10.19
CA ALA A 46 -12.48 -10.77 -10.10
C ALA A 46 -12.18 -12.27 -10.10
N LYS A 47 -13.06 -13.12 -9.54
CA LYS A 47 -12.97 -14.58 -9.65
C LYS A 47 -13.14 -15.07 -11.09
N GLU A 48 -14.08 -14.50 -11.83
CA GLU A 48 -14.27 -14.79 -13.26
C GLU A 48 -13.00 -14.45 -14.03
N HIS A 49 -12.43 -13.26 -13.80
CA HIS A 49 -11.20 -12.84 -14.44
C HIS A 49 -10.01 -13.76 -14.07
N ALA A 50 -9.86 -14.12 -12.79
CA ALA A 50 -8.85 -15.09 -12.36
C ALA A 50 -9.04 -16.47 -13.04
N ARG A 51 -10.27 -16.85 -13.38
CA ARG A 51 -10.57 -18.10 -14.08
C ARG A 51 -10.21 -18.01 -15.56
N SER A 52 -10.54 -16.91 -16.24
CA SER A 52 -10.16 -16.71 -17.64
C SER A 52 -8.64 -16.64 -17.83
N LEU A 53 -7.91 -16.14 -16.83
CA LEU A 53 -6.45 -16.15 -16.76
C LEU A 53 -5.85 -17.51 -16.35
N GLY A 54 -6.68 -18.50 -15.99
CA GLY A 54 -6.22 -19.82 -15.57
C GLY A 54 -5.49 -19.85 -14.21
N ILE A 55 -5.67 -18.84 -13.37
CA ILE A 55 -4.94 -18.64 -12.10
C ILE A 55 -5.78 -18.84 -10.85
N SER A 56 -7.00 -19.39 -10.96
CA SER A 56 -7.91 -19.55 -9.81
C SER A 56 -7.31 -20.30 -8.63
N GLN A 57 -6.37 -21.23 -8.87
CA GLN A 57 -5.69 -21.99 -7.79
C GLN A 57 -4.62 -21.17 -7.06
N ASN A 58 -4.15 -20.07 -7.66
CA ASN A 58 -3.14 -19.18 -7.09
C ASN A 58 -3.78 -18.01 -6.34
N VAL A 59 -5.08 -17.75 -6.52
CA VAL A 59 -5.76 -16.56 -6.00
C VAL A 59 -6.80 -16.93 -4.96
N GLU A 60 -6.71 -16.29 -3.80
CA GLU A 60 -7.62 -16.48 -2.68
C GLU A 60 -8.38 -15.19 -2.37
N PHE A 61 -9.70 -15.25 -2.46
CA PHE A 61 -10.58 -14.11 -2.17
C PHE A 61 -11.13 -14.23 -0.75
N ARG A 62 -10.86 -13.22 0.09
CA ARG A 62 -11.23 -13.23 1.52
C ARG A 62 -12.33 -12.24 1.89
N GLY A 63 -12.83 -11.44 0.95
CA GLY A 63 -13.83 -10.42 1.24
C GLY A 63 -13.34 -9.38 2.27
N PRO A 64 -14.24 -8.52 2.78
CA PRO A 64 -13.90 -7.57 3.84
C PRO A 64 -13.49 -8.30 5.13
N GLN A 65 -12.45 -7.79 5.78
CA GLN A 65 -11.90 -8.38 7.00
C GLN A 65 -11.71 -7.32 8.09
N SER A 66 -11.65 -7.76 9.34
CA SER A 66 -11.40 -6.85 10.46
C SER A 66 -10.02 -6.17 10.33
N PRO A 67 -9.85 -4.93 10.83
CA PRO A 67 -8.54 -4.27 10.84
C PRO A 67 -7.46 -5.09 11.54
N ARG A 68 -7.82 -5.81 12.61
CA ARG A 68 -6.91 -6.71 13.33
C ARG A 68 -6.43 -7.87 12.46
N THR A 69 -7.35 -8.49 11.72
CA THR A 69 -7.04 -9.60 10.80
C THR A 69 -6.11 -9.12 9.69
N ILE A 70 -6.45 -8.00 9.03
CA ILE A 70 -5.64 -7.41 7.97
C ILE A 70 -4.24 -7.05 8.47
N SER A 71 -4.14 -6.41 9.64
CA SER A 71 -2.84 -6.04 10.22
C SER A 71 -1.96 -7.27 10.50
N ARG A 72 -2.56 -8.39 10.92
CA ARG A 72 -1.82 -9.65 11.10
C ARG A 72 -1.35 -10.20 9.76
N TRP A 73 -2.24 -10.31 8.77
CA TRP A 73 -1.88 -10.81 7.45
C TRP A 73 -0.84 -9.96 6.75
N MET A 74 -0.86 -8.64 6.93
CA MET A 74 0.16 -7.77 6.38
C MET A 74 1.56 -8.15 6.88
N ARG A 75 1.71 -8.43 8.19
CA ARG A 75 2.99 -8.86 8.79
C ARG A 75 3.42 -10.28 8.40
N GLU A 76 2.47 -11.13 8.04
CA GLU A 76 2.71 -12.53 7.64
C GLU A 76 2.93 -12.69 6.12
N ALA A 77 2.57 -11.68 5.33
CA ALA A 77 2.76 -11.68 3.88
C ALA A 77 4.25 -11.52 3.50
N ASP A 78 4.63 -12.06 2.34
CA ASP A 78 5.97 -11.87 1.77
C ASP A 78 6.10 -10.53 1.05
N VAL A 79 5.01 -10.06 0.44
CA VAL A 79 4.92 -8.80 -0.31
C VAL A 79 3.51 -8.23 -0.16
N LEU A 80 3.42 -6.91 0.05
CA LEU A 80 2.18 -6.16 -0.05
C LEU A 80 2.10 -5.48 -1.41
N LEU A 81 1.00 -5.71 -2.13
CA LEU A 81 0.79 -5.18 -3.47
C LEU A 81 -0.28 -4.09 -3.45
N THR A 82 -0.09 -3.03 -4.21
CA THR A 82 -1.12 -2.02 -4.51
C THR A 82 -0.93 -1.48 -5.93
N ALA A 83 -1.87 -1.78 -6.82
CA ALA A 83 -1.75 -1.46 -8.25
C ALA A 83 -2.66 -0.31 -8.68
N ARG A 84 -2.86 0.68 -7.81
CA ARG A 84 -3.71 1.84 -8.12
C ARG A 84 -3.28 2.47 -9.46
N THR A 85 -4.21 2.66 -10.39
CA THR A 85 -3.88 3.12 -11.75
C THR A 85 -3.88 4.64 -11.89
N SER A 86 -4.63 5.35 -11.03
CA SER A 86 -4.72 6.80 -11.05
C SER A 86 -5.18 7.39 -9.71
N GLY A 87 -5.00 8.70 -9.55
CA GLY A 87 -5.53 9.48 -8.43
C GLY A 87 -4.63 10.64 -8.03
N THR A 88 -5.22 11.60 -7.31
CA THR A 88 -4.51 12.76 -6.73
C THR A 88 -4.38 12.67 -5.21
N ASN A 89 -5.10 11.76 -4.54
CA ASN A 89 -5.07 11.63 -3.10
C ASN A 89 -4.13 10.52 -2.62
N THR A 90 -3.55 10.73 -1.44
CA THR A 90 -2.76 9.69 -0.76
C THR A 90 -3.64 8.52 -0.31
N PRO A 91 -3.42 7.29 -0.81
CA PRO A 91 -4.17 6.13 -0.37
C PRO A 91 -3.76 5.72 1.04
N LEU A 92 -4.65 5.89 2.03
CA LEU A 92 -4.33 5.68 3.45
C LEU A 92 -3.78 4.29 3.82
N LYS A 93 -4.07 3.25 3.02
CA LYS A 93 -3.55 1.89 3.25
C LYS A 93 -2.02 1.80 3.25
N ILE A 94 -1.34 2.73 2.58
CA ILE A 94 0.13 2.71 2.50
C ILE A 94 0.79 2.93 3.87
N TYR A 95 0.15 3.65 4.78
CA TYR A 95 0.64 3.81 6.15
C TYR A 95 0.59 2.49 6.93
N SER A 96 -0.47 1.69 6.73
CA SER A 96 -0.55 0.33 7.26
C SER A 96 0.49 -0.60 6.63
N TYR A 97 0.79 -0.43 5.34
CA TYR A 97 1.84 -1.21 4.67
C TYR A 97 3.23 -0.86 5.22
N LEU A 98 3.55 0.43 5.36
CA LEU A 98 4.84 0.87 5.90
C LEU A 98 5.03 0.40 7.35
N SER A 99 4.00 0.56 8.18
CA SER A 99 4.06 0.15 9.59
C SER A 99 4.06 -1.37 9.80
N SER A 100 3.70 -2.18 8.80
CA SER A 100 3.76 -3.64 8.91
C SER A 100 5.19 -4.17 8.81
N GLY A 101 6.13 -3.39 8.26
CA GLY A 101 7.49 -3.85 7.99
C GLY A 101 7.57 -4.92 6.90
N THR A 102 6.60 -4.94 5.98
CA THR A 102 6.54 -5.91 4.88
C THR A 102 6.93 -5.22 3.57
N PRO A 103 7.69 -5.87 2.66
CA PRO A 103 8.08 -5.25 1.40
C PRO A 103 6.86 -4.82 0.58
N ILE A 104 6.92 -3.60 0.05
CA ILE A 104 5.82 -3.00 -0.71
C ILE A 104 6.18 -2.99 -2.19
N LEU A 105 5.27 -3.50 -3.02
CA LEU A 105 5.24 -3.27 -4.46
C LEU A 105 4.04 -2.39 -4.78
N ALA A 106 4.30 -1.25 -5.41
CA ALA A 106 3.28 -0.29 -5.77
C ALA A 106 3.49 0.26 -7.18
N THR A 107 2.42 0.77 -7.77
CA THR A 107 2.51 1.50 -9.04
C THR A 107 3.15 2.88 -8.85
N ASP A 108 3.99 3.29 -9.78
CA ASP A 108 4.67 4.58 -9.81
C ASP A 108 3.74 5.66 -10.37
N ILE A 109 2.82 6.09 -9.52
CA ILE A 109 1.88 7.16 -9.81
C ILE A 109 1.97 8.23 -8.72
N TYR A 110 1.51 9.45 -9.04
CA TYR A 110 1.51 10.59 -8.12
C TYR A 110 0.90 10.24 -6.74
N SER A 111 -0.21 9.50 -6.71
CA SER A 111 -0.86 9.05 -5.46
C SER A 111 0.09 8.25 -4.54
N HIS A 112 0.92 7.37 -5.09
CA HIS A 112 1.84 6.56 -4.29
C HIS A 112 3.12 7.34 -3.95
N ARG A 113 3.68 8.11 -4.90
CA ARG A 113 4.89 8.94 -4.70
C ARG A 113 4.74 10.06 -3.65
N GLN A 114 3.52 10.41 -3.26
CA GLN A 114 3.28 11.34 -2.14
C GLN A 114 3.83 10.83 -0.80
N VAL A 115 4.05 9.52 -0.67
CA VAL A 115 4.53 8.90 0.58
C VAL A 115 5.61 7.85 0.31
N LEU A 116 5.43 7.02 -0.72
CA LEU A 116 6.38 5.97 -1.09
C LEU A 116 7.51 6.50 -1.96
N ASN A 117 8.67 5.88 -1.81
CA ASN A 117 9.87 6.12 -2.62
C ASN A 117 10.65 4.80 -2.80
N ASP A 118 11.73 4.86 -3.57
CA ASP A 118 12.53 3.69 -3.95
C ASP A 118 13.34 3.08 -2.77
N ASP A 119 13.45 3.78 -1.64
CA ASP A 119 14.12 3.28 -0.44
C ASP A 119 13.21 2.41 0.43
N VAL A 120 11.89 2.58 0.33
CA VAL A 120 10.88 1.90 1.17
C VAL A 120 9.97 0.96 0.38
N SER A 121 10.00 1.03 -0.95
CA SER A 121 9.15 0.24 -1.83
C SER A 121 9.81 -0.02 -3.19
N VAL A 122 9.30 -1.01 -3.91
CA VAL A 122 9.49 -1.12 -5.36
C VAL A 122 8.34 -0.38 -6.05
N LEU A 123 8.68 0.63 -6.85
CA LEU A 123 7.74 1.40 -7.65
C LEU A 123 7.89 1.03 -9.13
N VAL A 124 6.79 0.68 -9.78
CA VAL A 124 6.77 0.20 -11.18
C VAL A 124 5.63 0.83 -11.96
N LYS A 125 5.72 0.86 -13.29
CA LYS A 125 4.60 1.36 -14.11
C LYS A 125 3.30 0.60 -13.83
N PRO A 126 2.12 1.22 -14.02
CA PRO A 126 0.82 0.55 -13.89
C PRO A 126 0.53 -0.36 -15.10
N GLU A 127 1.43 -1.31 -15.32
CA GLU A 127 1.44 -2.27 -16.43
C GLU A 127 1.62 -3.69 -15.85
N PRO A 128 0.89 -4.71 -16.36
CA PRO A 128 0.95 -6.07 -15.82
C PRO A 128 2.38 -6.63 -15.79
N GLU A 129 3.15 -6.37 -16.83
CA GLU A 129 4.53 -6.82 -17.01
C GLU A 129 5.43 -6.20 -15.95
N ALA A 130 5.31 -4.88 -15.73
CA ALA A 130 6.13 -4.16 -14.76
C ALA A 130 5.84 -4.60 -13.32
N LEU A 131 4.56 -4.88 -13.00
CA LEU A 131 4.16 -5.46 -11.70
C LEU A 131 4.65 -6.89 -11.54
N ALA A 132 4.58 -7.71 -12.60
CA ALA A 132 5.11 -9.08 -12.57
C ALA A 132 6.62 -9.08 -12.32
N ASP A 133 7.37 -8.24 -13.03
CA ASP A 133 8.82 -8.08 -12.84
C ASP A 133 9.16 -7.61 -11.42
N GLY A 134 8.39 -6.65 -10.90
CA GLY A 134 8.50 -6.21 -9.51
C GLY A 134 8.26 -7.34 -8.50
N LEU A 135 7.24 -8.17 -8.72
CA LEU A 135 6.94 -9.34 -7.89
C LEU A 135 8.08 -10.37 -7.96
N ILE A 136 8.53 -10.73 -9.17
CA ILE A 136 9.61 -11.70 -9.38
C ILE A 136 10.90 -11.22 -8.71
N ARG A 137 11.24 -9.93 -8.85
CA ARG A 137 12.40 -9.32 -8.21
C ARG A 137 12.32 -9.44 -6.69
N LEU A 138 11.20 -9.05 -6.08
CA LEU A 138 11.01 -9.19 -4.64
C LEU A 138 11.01 -10.64 -4.18
N TRP A 139 10.50 -11.56 -4.99
CA TRP A 139 10.46 -12.97 -4.64
C TRP A 139 11.85 -13.59 -4.60
N ARG A 140 12.68 -13.28 -5.59
CA ARG A 140 14.04 -13.84 -5.76
C ARG A 140 15.08 -13.17 -4.86
N ASP A 141 14.94 -11.88 -4.57
CA ASP A 141 15.90 -11.12 -3.80
C ASP A 141 15.46 -10.93 -2.34
N THR A 142 15.84 -11.89 -1.48
CA THR A 142 15.58 -11.84 -0.04
C THR A 142 16.32 -10.69 0.66
N GLY A 143 17.47 -10.27 0.13
CA GLY A 143 18.25 -9.14 0.64
C GLY A 143 17.52 -7.81 0.41
N LEU A 144 16.99 -7.62 -0.79
CA LEU A 144 16.12 -6.50 -1.13
C LEU A 144 14.88 -6.46 -0.25
N ARG A 145 14.18 -7.59 -0.07
CA ARG A 145 13.01 -7.67 0.83
C ARG A 145 13.37 -7.21 2.24
N LYS A 146 14.43 -7.76 2.83
CA LYS A 146 14.86 -7.39 4.18
C LYS A 146 15.19 -5.90 4.29
N ARG A 147 15.89 -5.34 3.30
CA ARG A 147 16.24 -3.91 3.27
C ARG A 147 15.00 -3.03 3.20
N LEU A 148 14.09 -3.29 2.26
CA LEU A 148 12.86 -2.51 2.10
C LEU A 148 11.97 -2.59 3.33
N SER A 149 11.82 -3.79 3.93
CA SER A 149 11.10 -3.98 5.19
C SER A 149 11.62 -3.12 6.34
N LEU A 150 12.94 -3.12 6.55
CA LEU A 150 13.56 -2.33 7.62
C LEU A 150 13.41 -0.83 7.36
N ASN A 151 13.65 -0.40 6.12
CA ASN A 151 13.52 0.99 5.71
C ASN A 151 12.08 1.48 5.84
N ALA A 152 11.09 0.69 5.40
CA ALA A 152 9.67 1.04 5.50
C ALA A 152 9.24 1.28 6.96
N LEU A 153 9.68 0.41 7.88
CA LEU A 153 9.36 0.53 9.30
C LEU A 153 10.05 1.74 9.95
N ALA A 154 11.33 1.98 9.62
CA ALA A 154 12.07 3.15 10.09
C ALA A 154 11.42 4.45 9.57
N TYR A 155 11.17 4.51 8.26
CA TYR A 155 10.52 5.65 7.61
C TYR A 155 9.13 5.94 8.20
N PHE A 156 8.33 4.90 8.48
CA PHE A 156 7.05 5.06 9.18
C PHE A 156 7.22 5.69 10.56
N ARG A 157 8.13 5.16 11.37
CA ARG A 157 8.38 5.65 12.74
C ARG A 157 8.87 7.09 12.75
N GLU A 158 9.71 7.44 11.78
CA GLU A 158 10.31 8.77 11.68
C GLU A 158 9.32 9.85 11.23
N ASN A 159 8.34 9.50 10.37
CA ASN A 159 7.50 10.48 9.68
C ASN A 159 6.00 10.40 10.02
N TYR A 160 5.48 9.20 10.33
CA TYR A 160 4.03 8.92 10.38
C TYR A 160 3.57 8.19 11.63
N SER A 161 4.43 8.05 12.64
CA SER A 161 4.05 7.47 13.91
C SER A 161 2.99 8.33 14.62
N TYR A 162 2.30 7.73 15.58
CA TYR A 162 1.32 8.47 16.39
C TYR A 162 2.00 9.61 17.16
N GLU A 163 3.20 9.37 17.68
CA GLU A 163 4.01 10.37 18.37
C GLU A 163 4.34 11.54 17.44
N ARG A 164 4.76 11.27 16.19
CA ARG A 164 5.01 12.31 15.17
C ARG A 164 3.76 13.10 14.82
N TYR A 165 2.61 12.43 14.75
CA TYR A 165 1.33 13.10 14.56
C TYR A 165 1.02 14.05 15.71
N VAL A 166 1.13 13.60 16.96
CA VAL A 166 0.89 14.43 18.16
C VAL A 166 1.84 15.63 18.21
N GLU A 167 3.14 15.41 17.97
CA GLU A 167 4.13 16.49 17.90
C GLU A 167 3.79 17.54 16.83
N ALA A 168 3.36 17.10 15.64
CA ALA A 168 2.98 18.01 14.57
C ALA A 168 1.73 18.83 14.93
N VAL A 169 0.72 18.20 15.51
CA VAL A 169 -0.51 18.87 15.95
C VAL A 169 -0.22 19.87 17.06
N ASP A 170 0.57 19.50 18.07
CA ASP A 170 0.93 20.42 19.16
C ASP A 170 1.65 21.65 18.63
N ARG A 171 2.65 21.48 17.75
CA ARG A 171 3.34 22.62 17.10
C ARG A 171 2.38 23.57 16.40
N ILE A 172 1.43 23.03 15.63
CA ILE A 172 0.43 23.84 14.91
C ILE A 172 -0.46 24.61 15.89
N VAL A 173 -0.91 23.96 16.96
CA VAL A 173 -1.74 24.59 17.99
C VAL A 173 -0.97 25.71 18.71
N GLN A 174 0.29 25.48 19.09
CA GLN A 174 1.11 26.52 19.73
C GLN A 174 1.31 27.74 18.82
N GLN A 175 1.62 27.53 17.54
CA GLN A 175 1.76 28.62 16.56
C GLN A 175 0.46 29.41 16.39
N ALA A 176 -0.69 28.72 16.35
CA ALA A 176 -1.99 29.38 16.26
C ALA A 176 -2.29 30.25 17.50
N LEU A 177 -1.95 29.76 18.70
CA LEU A 177 -2.11 30.49 19.95
C LEU A 177 -1.20 31.73 20.02
N GLU A 178 0.06 31.61 19.58
CA GLU A 178 1.01 32.73 19.51
C GLU A 178 0.51 33.83 18.56
N HIS A 179 0.08 33.47 17.35
CA HIS A 179 -0.49 34.42 16.40
C HIS A 179 -1.75 35.11 16.95
N ALA A 180 -2.61 34.39 17.68
CA ALA A 180 -3.80 34.97 18.31
C ALA A 180 -3.44 35.99 19.41
N ARG A 181 -2.39 35.73 20.21
CA ARG A 181 -1.90 36.66 21.25
C ARG A 181 -1.31 37.93 20.64
N GLN A 182 -0.54 37.80 19.56
CA GLN A 182 0.05 38.95 18.86
C GLN A 182 -1.03 39.87 18.25
N ARG A 183 -2.10 39.32 17.68
CA ARG A 183 -3.25 40.12 17.20
C ARG A 183 -3.97 40.87 18.30
N ARG A 184 -4.11 40.28 19.49
CA ARG A 184 -4.77 40.93 20.64
C ARG A 184 -3.93 42.06 21.24
N THR A 185 -2.61 41.94 21.22
CA THR A 185 -1.70 42.95 21.79
C THR A 185 -1.37 44.08 20.80
N GLY A 186 -1.37 43.79 19.49
CA GLY A 186 -1.17 44.79 18.43
C GLY A 186 -2.38 45.67 18.09
N GLY A 187 -3.58 45.34 18.59
CA GLY A 187 -4.82 46.09 18.32
C GLY A 187 -5.14 47.23 19.30
N SER A 188 -4.25 47.54 20.25
CA SER A 188 -4.50 48.55 21.30
C SER A 188 -3.94 49.96 21.00
N ASN A 189 -3.39 50.21 19.80
CA ASN A 189 -2.88 51.52 19.38
C ASN A 189 -3.56 52.01 18.08
N ALA A 190 -4.89 52.03 18.05
CA ALA A 190 -5.69 52.71 17.03
C ALA A 190 -6.88 53.41 17.67
#